data_AF-A0AAE1NPL3-F1
#
_entry.id   AF-A0AAE1NPL3-F1
#
_cell.length_a   1.000
_cell.length_b   1.000
_cell.length_c   1.000
_cell.angle_alpha   90.00
_cell.angle_beta   90.00
_cell.angle_gamma   90.00
#
_symmetry.space_group_name_H-M   'P 1'
#
loop_
_entity.id
_entity.type
_entity.pdbx_description
1 polymer ?
#
loop_
_entity_poly.entity_id
_entity_poly.type
_entity_poly.pdbx_seq_one_letter_code
_entity_poly.pdbx_strand_id
1 'polypeptide(L)'
;MLIKEMSTEATEKRDPLSLITEQHVKSALRKDKGDEAQLLTWNINNFTKKGDNLASVVTSVVIDYHLAHLGSETHQTSYIIKLNPCITSAFTDSFTNMVFEKEVNFYEEILPDLNHMLNNTGQESLRMPELFHSSLEENKELMFLNDLRRREFVMVEKFKGQDEAHVRLALKELSRLHASSILLQAKAPDTNLSQRYPSLDKDFLYSTGAKKERLQKMFSGGYDNAIVILKSCERHTAAAWLERNLPNVLDLFQEHLEKIPPFKVICHGDFSNNNILFRYNEVGDPLEVMIIDQQVTRVASPATDLVYFFYTCVRGDIRKAKLQDFLGVYYSTFSSVVEVGGVAVPFTLSELKQEYRKRMIRAALQAMEILRDGVKVECIDPSDKSGQYEEYCLDPQLSDYKSWTCRKAGEIVYHCRNNLDCVDAGILKHRTISPENTDCRGIPVGNPSNISGTYNCTSPHGPFTFNVPLCSETNDAYPWIVAGIVGLGIVVGILLWRFYRSRCQSYKVTNNLCSQTDPENFELEPMDANANNHDLQLKQENSACRNWPKRFYASMMQLVNRGT
;
A
#
# COMPACT_ATOMS: atom_id res chain seq x y z
N MET A 1 12.62 -4.50 11.87
CA MET A 1 11.95 -5.26 12.94
C MET A 1 12.35 -6.73 12.99
N LEU A 2 12.60 -7.37 11.84
CA LEU A 2 13.12 -8.75 11.75
C LEU A 2 14.23 -9.00 12.78
N ILE A 3 15.21 -8.10 12.79
CA ILE A 3 16.37 -8.04 13.69
C ILE A 3 16.04 -8.18 15.21
N LYS A 4 14.95 -7.60 15.71
CA LYS A 4 14.71 -7.51 17.16
C LYS A 4 14.13 -8.80 17.75
N GLU A 5 13.35 -9.55 16.97
CA GLU A 5 12.84 -10.89 17.33
C GLU A 5 13.92 -11.97 17.18
N MET A 6 15.08 -11.63 16.63
CA MET A 6 16.13 -12.57 16.25
C MET A 6 17.25 -12.73 17.29
N SER A 7 17.35 -11.86 18.32
CA SER A 7 18.43 -11.89 19.32
C SER A 7 17.94 -12.34 20.70
N THR A 8 17.79 -13.64 20.90
CA THR A 8 17.63 -14.24 22.25
C THR A 8 18.93 -14.83 22.79
N GLU A 9 20.01 -14.83 22.01
CA GLU A 9 21.32 -15.36 22.41
C GLU A 9 22.38 -14.26 22.35
N ALA A 10 23.11 -14.09 23.46
CA ALA A 10 24.18 -13.13 23.60
C ALA A 10 25.31 -13.46 22.61
N THR A 11 25.33 -12.76 21.48
CA THR A 11 26.34 -12.87 20.43
C THR A 11 27.13 -11.56 20.32
N GLU A 12 28.42 -11.67 19.98
CA GLU A 12 29.30 -10.54 19.71
C GLU A 12 28.66 -9.60 18.69
N LYS A 13 28.23 -8.43 19.17
CA LYS A 13 27.64 -7.40 18.32
C LYS A 13 28.76 -6.69 17.56
N ARG A 14 29.11 -7.19 16.38
CA ARG A 14 29.95 -6.43 15.44
C ARG A 14 29.16 -5.19 15.00
N ASP A 15 29.83 -4.04 14.97
CA ASP A 15 29.24 -2.81 14.43
C ASP A 15 29.08 -2.93 12.91
N PRO A 16 27.85 -2.90 12.35
CA PRO A 16 27.63 -2.97 10.90
C PRO A 16 28.36 -1.88 10.11
N LEU A 17 28.59 -0.70 10.71
CA LEU A 17 29.30 0.39 10.04
C LEU A 17 30.77 0.05 9.76
N SER A 18 31.36 -0.86 10.54
CA SER A 18 32.73 -1.34 10.34
C SER A 18 32.92 -2.18 9.07
N LEU A 19 31.83 -2.61 8.43
CA LEU A 19 31.89 -3.32 7.14
C LEU A 19 32.26 -2.40 5.98
N ILE A 20 32.08 -1.09 6.13
CA ILE A 20 32.43 -0.10 5.10
C ILE A 20 33.95 0.12 5.14
N THR A 21 34.61 -0.19 4.02
CA THR A 21 36.06 0.02 3.87
C THR A 21 36.33 1.09 2.83
N GLU A 22 37.50 1.72 2.91
CA GLU A 22 37.95 2.67 1.88
C GLU A 22 38.00 2.02 0.49
N GLN A 23 38.30 0.72 0.40
CA GLN A 23 38.32 0.00 -0.88
C GLN A 23 36.93 -0.15 -1.49
N HIS A 24 35.90 -0.38 -0.67
CA HIS A 24 34.51 -0.39 -1.14
C HIS A 24 34.11 1.00 -1.67
N VAL A 25 34.48 2.06 -0.94
CA VAL A 25 34.23 3.46 -1.32
C VAL A 25 34.93 3.82 -2.63
N LYS A 26 36.21 3.46 -2.79
CA LYS A 26 36.97 3.67 -4.04
C LYS A 26 36.36 2.91 -5.22
N SER A 27 35.94 1.67 -5.01
CA SER A 27 35.28 0.86 -6.06
C SER A 27 33.98 1.50 -6.52
N ALA A 28 33.13 1.93 -5.59
CA ALA A 28 31.88 2.63 -5.91
C ALA A 28 32.15 3.96 -6.64
N LEU A 29 33.11 4.75 -6.17
CA LEU A 29 33.50 6.02 -6.78
C LEU A 29 33.98 5.85 -8.22
N ARG A 30 34.84 4.86 -8.49
CA ARG A 30 35.32 4.60 -9.85
C ARG A 30 34.22 4.14 -10.79
N LYS A 31 33.27 3.32 -10.31
CA LYS A 31 32.13 2.91 -11.13
C LYS A 31 31.21 4.09 -11.48
N ASP A 32 30.98 5.01 -10.54
CA ASP A 32 30.16 6.22 -10.75
C ASP A 32 30.87 7.26 -11.64
N LYS A 33 32.12 7.60 -11.32
CA LYS A 33 32.82 8.78 -11.87
C LYS A 33 33.93 8.45 -12.87
N GLY A 34 34.19 7.17 -13.13
CA GLY A 34 35.25 6.67 -13.99
C GLY A 34 36.57 6.42 -13.24
N ASP A 35 37.48 5.72 -13.92
CA ASP A 35 38.76 5.26 -13.34
C ASP A 35 39.69 6.41 -12.90
N GLU A 36 39.51 7.60 -13.46
CA GLU A 36 40.27 8.81 -13.12
C GLU A 36 39.87 9.45 -11.79
N ALA A 37 38.77 9.00 -11.17
CA ALA A 37 38.29 9.56 -9.92
C ALA A 37 39.21 9.19 -8.75
N GLN A 38 39.75 10.22 -8.09
CA GLN A 38 40.64 10.08 -6.94
C GLN A 38 39.90 10.45 -5.66
N LEU A 39 39.77 9.48 -4.76
CA LEU A 39 39.20 9.69 -3.43
C LEU A 39 40.11 10.61 -2.61
N LEU A 40 39.54 11.68 -2.05
CA LEU A 40 40.23 12.58 -1.11
C LEU A 40 39.84 12.23 0.33
N THR A 41 38.55 12.32 0.64
CA THR A 41 37.98 12.07 1.96
C THR A 41 36.63 11.40 1.85
N TRP A 42 36.24 10.63 2.87
CA TRP A 42 34.90 10.07 2.96
C TRP A 42 34.45 9.99 4.42
N ASN A 43 33.14 10.14 4.64
CA ASN A 43 32.54 10.08 5.96
C ASN A 43 31.20 9.36 5.91
N ILE A 44 30.91 8.59 6.97
CA ILE A 44 29.60 7.96 7.16
C ILE A 44 28.65 8.98 7.81
N ASN A 45 27.49 9.17 7.19
CA ASN A 45 26.40 9.97 7.73
C ASN A 45 25.27 9.04 8.19
N ASN A 46 24.92 9.15 9.47
CA ASN A 46 23.78 8.44 10.06
C ASN A 46 22.51 8.73 9.25
N PHE A 47 21.86 7.66 8.78
CA PHE A 47 20.76 7.75 7.82
C PHE A 47 19.41 7.42 8.46
N THR A 48 19.34 6.35 9.25
CA THR A 48 18.09 5.87 9.85
C THR A 48 17.85 6.48 11.23
N LYS A 49 16.58 6.72 11.54
CA LYS A 49 16.14 7.06 12.90
C LYS A 49 15.90 5.76 13.68
N LYS A 50 16.02 5.83 15.01
CA LYS A 50 15.68 4.71 15.90
C LYS A 50 14.20 4.33 15.67
N GLY A 51 13.95 3.17 15.06
CA GLY A 51 12.60 2.70 14.70
C GLY A 51 12.41 2.32 13.23
N ASP A 52 13.36 2.67 12.34
CA ASP A 52 13.31 2.24 10.94
C ASP A 52 13.51 0.72 10.87
N ASN A 53 12.45 0.02 10.49
CA ASN A 53 12.31 -1.42 10.67
C ASN A 53 12.89 -2.25 9.51
N LEU A 54 14.08 -1.91 9.05
CA LEU A 54 14.70 -2.53 7.86
C LEU A 54 15.24 -3.94 8.15
N ALA A 55 15.30 -4.77 7.11
CA ALA A 55 15.95 -6.09 7.14
C ALA A 55 17.49 -5.98 7.18
N SER A 56 18.02 -4.82 6.81
CA SER A 56 19.43 -4.44 6.77
C SER A 56 19.65 -3.14 7.55
N VAL A 57 20.91 -2.82 7.86
CA VAL A 57 21.27 -1.48 8.33
C VAL A 57 21.49 -0.59 7.11
N VAL A 58 20.81 0.56 7.08
CA VAL A 58 20.98 1.53 5.99
C VAL A 58 21.68 2.77 6.52
N THR A 59 22.74 3.16 5.82
CA THR A 59 23.53 4.36 6.10
C THR A 59 23.83 5.12 4.80
N SER A 60 24.51 6.27 4.90
CA SER A 60 25.02 6.96 3.72
C SER A 60 26.49 7.33 3.88
N VAL A 61 27.22 7.37 2.77
CA VAL A 61 28.60 7.87 2.74
C VAL A 61 28.68 9.08 1.83
N VAL A 62 29.30 10.15 2.33
CA VAL A 62 29.64 11.34 1.56
C VAL A 62 31.12 11.28 1.21
N ILE A 63 31.43 11.60 -0.04
CA ILE A 63 32.76 11.44 -0.62
C ILE A 63 33.16 12.75 -1.26
N ASP A 64 34.34 13.24 -0.91
CA ASP A 64 35.03 14.28 -1.65
C ASP A 64 36.09 13.62 -2.56
N TYR A 65 36.12 14.04 -3.81
CA TYR A 65 36.97 13.44 -4.84
C TYR A 65 37.48 14.48 -5.82
N HIS A 66 38.53 14.10 -6.53
CA HIS A 66 39.14 14.86 -7.61
C HIS A 66 39.00 14.11 -8.94
N LEU A 67 38.80 14.83 -10.04
CA LEU A 67 38.81 14.29 -11.40
C LEU A 67 40.04 14.83 -12.13
N ALA A 68 40.92 13.92 -12.56
CA ALA A 68 42.20 14.28 -13.16
C ALA A 68 42.05 15.26 -14.34
N HIS A 69 41.01 15.10 -15.18
CA HIS A 69 40.75 15.94 -16.34
C HIS A 69 40.12 17.31 -16.03
N LEU A 70 39.61 17.55 -14.82
CA LEU A 70 38.97 18.82 -14.44
C LEU A 70 39.90 19.77 -13.66
N GLY A 71 41.19 19.42 -13.52
CA GLY A 71 42.13 20.18 -12.68
C GLY A 71 41.76 20.07 -11.19
N SER A 72 42.44 20.77 -10.29
CA SER A 72 42.42 20.55 -8.83
C SER A 72 41.11 20.91 -8.09
N GLU A 73 39.97 20.94 -8.77
CA GLU A 73 38.66 21.19 -8.14
C GLU A 73 38.21 19.97 -7.32
N THR A 74 37.76 20.22 -6.09
CA THR A 74 37.15 19.19 -5.24
C THR A 74 35.68 19.08 -5.57
N HIS A 75 35.25 17.88 -5.95
CA HIS A 75 33.85 17.53 -6.17
C HIS A 75 33.33 16.65 -5.04
N GLN A 76 32.00 16.62 -4.87
CA GLN A 76 31.38 15.80 -3.82
C GLN A 76 30.28 14.90 -4.38
N THR A 77 30.26 13.62 -3.98
CA THR A 77 29.18 12.66 -4.26
C THR A 77 28.70 12.00 -2.98
N SER A 78 27.57 11.27 -3.02
CA SER A 78 27.14 10.41 -1.92
C SER A 78 26.43 9.15 -2.39
N TYR A 79 26.52 8.11 -1.57
CA TYR A 79 25.89 6.82 -1.80
C TYR A 79 25.07 6.38 -0.59
N ILE A 80 23.99 5.65 -0.83
CA ILE A 80 23.28 4.87 0.18
C ILE A 80 23.94 3.52 0.29
N ILE A 81 24.12 3.03 1.51
CA ILE A 81 24.73 1.74 1.77
C ILE A 81 23.76 0.89 2.55
N LYS A 82 23.40 -0.28 2.01
CA LYS A 82 22.72 -1.34 2.77
C LYS A 82 23.79 -2.30 3.30
N LEU A 83 23.70 -2.65 4.58
CA LEU A 83 24.70 -3.41 5.32
C LEU A 83 24.05 -4.61 6.00
N ASN A 84 24.76 -5.74 6.05
CA ASN A 84 24.41 -6.84 6.93
C ASN A 84 24.26 -6.31 8.37
N PRO A 85 23.17 -6.66 9.08
CA PRO A 85 22.92 -6.16 10.43
C PRO A 85 23.84 -6.73 11.52
N CYS A 86 24.72 -7.67 11.17
CA CYS A 86 25.65 -8.39 12.04
C CYS A 86 24.96 -9.06 13.24
N ILE A 87 23.80 -9.67 12.98
CA ILE A 87 23.05 -10.44 13.98
C ILE A 87 23.17 -11.91 13.64
N THR A 88 23.92 -12.62 14.47
CA THR A 88 24.35 -13.97 14.17
C THR A 88 23.35 -15.00 14.69
N SER A 89 22.76 -15.74 13.76
CA SER A 89 21.98 -16.96 14.01
C SER A 89 21.79 -17.68 12.68
N ALA A 90 21.76 -19.02 12.68
CA ALA A 90 21.64 -19.78 11.43
C ALA A 90 20.42 -19.39 10.55
N PHE A 91 19.36 -18.87 11.16
CA PHE A 91 18.20 -18.34 10.44
C PHE A 91 18.41 -16.91 9.92
N THR A 92 18.92 -15.99 10.76
CA THR A 92 19.23 -14.60 10.36
C THR A 92 20.24 -14.57 9.23
N ASP A 93 21.28 -15.40 9.32
CA ASP A 93 22.39 -15.41 8.38
C ASP A 93 21.89 -15.92 7.02
N SER A 94 21.17 -17.05 7.02
CA SER A 94 20.55 -17.61 5.81
C SER A 94 19.51 -16.68 5.19
N PHE A 95 18.72 -15.96 5.99
CA PHE A 95 17.73 -15.01 5.47
C PHE A 95 18.41 -13.77 4.89
N THR A 96 19.37 -13.19 5.62
CA THR A 96 20.11 -11.99 5.24
C THR A 96 20.89 -12.23 3.94
N ASN A 97 21.63 -13.34 3.88
CA ASN A 97 22.39 -13.71 2.69
C ASN A 97 21.47 -13.81 1.46
N MET A 98 20.32 -14.47 1.60
CA MET A 98 19.36 -14.63 0.51
C MET A 98 18.76 -13.29 0.03
N VAL A 99 18.40 -12.37 0.94
CA VAL A 99 17.83 -11.07 0.53
C VAL A 99 18.87 -10.17 -0.13
N PHE A 100 20.12 -10.17 0.35
CA PHE A 100 21.22 -9.43 -0.28
C PHE A 100 21.57 -10.02 -1.65
N GLU A 101 21.70 -11.35 -1.74
CA GLU A 101 21.97 -12.03 -3.00
C GLU A 101 20.89 -11.71 -4.05
N LYS A 102 19.61 -11.72 -3.67
CA LYS A 102 18.52 -11.39 -4.59
C LYS A 102 18.59 -9.95 -5.07
N GLU A 103 18.81 -8.99 -4.17
CA GLU A 103 18.88 -7.58 -4.53
C GLU A 103 20.10 -7.29 -5.40
N VAL A 104 21.29 -7.83 -5.07
CA VAL A 104 22.51 -7.68 -5.88
C VAL A 104 22.31 -8.28 -7.27
N ASN A 105 21.84 -9.53 -7.38
CA ASN A 105 21.57 -10.16 -8.68
C ASN A 105 20.53 -9.38 -9.49
N PHE A 106 19.53 -8.80 -8.83
CA PHE A 106 18.56 -7.96 -9.52
C PHE A 106 19.24 -6.76 -10.19
N TYR A 107 20.08 -6.01 -9.48
CA TYR A 107 20.75 -4.84 -10.03
C TYR A 107 21.88 -5.17 -11.01
N GLU A 108 22.60 -6.28 -10.81
CA GLU A 108 23.76 -6.64 -11.65
C GLU A 108 23.38 -7.37 -12.93
N GLU A 109 22.32 -8.18 -12.92
CA GLU A 109 21.95 -9.04 -14.06
C GLU A 109 20.55 -8.73 -14.60
N ILE A 110 19.53 -8.76 -13.73
CA ILE A 110 18.13 -8.71 -14.17
C ILE A 110 17.76 -7.32 -14.70
N LEU A 111 18.06 -6.25 -13.95
CA LEU A 111 17.71 -4.89 -14.30
C LEU A 111 18.35 -4.43 -15.63
N PRO A 112 19.65 -4.69 -15.89
CA PRO A 112 20.24 -4.44 -17.20
C PRO A 112 19.51 -5.15 -18.34
N ASP A 113 19.14 -6.42 -18.18
CA ASP A 113 18.43 -7.19 -19.20
C ASP A 113 17.00 -6.66 -19.44
N LEU A 114 16.28 -6.28 -18.37
CA LEU A 114 14.97 -5.63 -18.47
C LEU A 114 15.05 -4.26 -19.16
N ASN A 115 16.05 -3.45 -18.81
CA ASN A 115 16.28 -2.16 -19.44
C ASN A 115 16.69 -2.31 -20.91
N HIS A 116 17.47 -3.35 -21.25
CA HIS A 116 17.79 -3.66 -22.64
C HIS A 116 16.53 -4.01 -23.45
N MET A 117 15.57 -4.73 -22.87
CA MET A 117 14.28 -4.98 -23.53
C MET A 117 13.52 -3.67 -23.80
N LEU A 118 13.48 -2.75 -22.82
CA LEU A 118 12.81 -1.46 -22.97
C LEU A 118 13.51 -0.55 -23.99
N ASN A 119 14.83 -0.40 -23.89
CA ASN A 119 15.62 0.47 -24.76
C ASN A 119 15.54 0.05 -26.23
N ASN A 120 15.50 -1.26 -26.52
CA ASN A 120 15.32 -1.78 -27.88
C ASN A 120 13.96 -1.42 -28.50
N THR A 121 13.00 -0.98 -27.68
CA THR A 121 11.67 -0.53 -28.09
C THR A 121 11.51 0.99 -28.07
N GLY A 122 12.61 1.73 -27.85
CA GLY A 122 12.60 3.19 -27.71
C GLY A 122 12.00 3.70 -26.39
N GLN A 123 11.73 2.80 -25.43
CA GLN A 123 11.32 3.15 -24.08
C GLN A 123 12.55 3.50 -23.24
N GLU A 124 12.39 4.37 -22.25
CA GLU A 124 13.47 4.65 -21.29
C GLU A 124 13.75 3.43 -20.37
N SER A 125 14.90 3.44 -19.70
CA SER A 125 15.18 2.51 -18.60
C SER A 125 14.17 2.66 -17.45
N LEU A 126 13.97 1.58 -16.69
CA LEU A 126 13.20 1.57 -15.46
C LEU A 126 13.76 2.58 -14.46
N ARG A 127 12.86 3.23 -13.71
CA ARG A 127 13.16 4.20 -12.67
C ARG A 127 13.55 3.49 -11.38
N MET A 128 14.79 3.04 -11.34
CA MET A 128 15.41 2.36 -10.20
C MET A 128 16.82 2.93 -9.91
N PRO A 129 17.33 2.83 -8.67
CA PRO A 129 18.69 3.26 -8.34
C PRO A 129 19.75 2.52 -9.15
N GLU A 130 20.88 3.18 -9.35
CA GLU A 130 22.09 2.51 -9.83
C GLU A 130 22.84 1.84 -8.68
N LEU A 131 23.44 0.68 -8.97
CA LEU A 131 24.34 -0.04 -8.08
C LEU A 131 25.79 0.28 -8.42
N PHE A 132 26.52 0.87 -7.49
CA PHE A 132 27.93 1.26 -7.68
C PHE A 132 28.93 0.23 -7.16
N HIS A 133 28.56 -0.54 -6.14
CA HIS A 133 29.41 -1.60 -5.60
C HIS A 133 28.57 -2.58 -4.78
N SER A 134 28.98 -3.84 -4.71
CA SER A 134 28.36 -4.88 -3.91
C SER A 134 29.46 -5.80 -3.35
N SER A 135 29.19 -6.42 -2.21
CA SER A 135 29.95 -7.55 -1.68
C SER A 135 28.98 -8.53 -1.05
N LEU A 136 29.08 -9.80 -1.44
CA LEU A 136 28.30 -10.90 -0.89
C LEU A 136 29.17 -11.81 0.01
N GLU A 137 30.25 -11.27 0.58
CA GLU A 137 31.04 -12.00 1.58
C GLU A 137 30.12 -12.38 2.76
N GLU A 138 30.07 -13.67 3.07
CA GLU A 138 29.16 -14.23 4.07
C GLU A 138 29.31 -13.51 5.42
N ASN A 139 28.18 -13.09 5.99
CA ASN A 139 28.10 -12.31 7.24
C ASN A 139 28.71 -10.89 7.17
N LYS A 140 29.03 -10.40 5.97
CA LYS A 140 29.59 -9.06 5.71
C LYS A 140 28.98 -8.42 4.46
N GLU A 141 27.80 -8.87 4.06
CA GLU A 141 27.13 -8.42 2.84
C GLU A 141 26.87 -6.92 2.87
N LEU A 142 27.11 -6.26 1.74
CA LEU A 142 26.84 -4.84 1.57
C LEU A 142 26.58 -4.46 0.11
N MET A 143 25.95 -3.32 -0.10
CA MET A 143 25.80 -2.72 -1.42
C MET A 143 25.73 -1.19 -1.35
N PHE A 144 26.27 -0.55 -2.38
CA PHE A 144 26.32 0.90 -2.57
C PHE A 144 25.36 1.28 -3.70
N LEU A 145 24.32 2.03 -3.36
CA LEU A 145 23.26 2.47 -4.26
C LEU A 145 23.28 4.00 -4.42
N ASN A 146 22.65 4.48 -5.49
CA ASN A 146 22.48 5.90 -5.72
C ASN A 146 21.72 6.62 -4.58
N ASP A 147 22.27 7.75 -4.13
CA ASP A 147 21.64 8.64 -3.15
C ASP A 147 20.63 9.59 -3.80
N LEU A 148 19.39 9.13 -3.86
CA LEU A 148 18.27 9.81 -4.50
C LEU A 148 17.84 11.10 -3.77
N ARG A 149 18.29 11.33 -2.53
CA ARG A 149 17.97 12.55 -1.78
C ARG A 149 18.56 13.79 -2.43
N ARG A 150 19.71 13.65 -3.12
CA ARG A 150 20.32 14.74 -3.89
C ARG A 150 19.50 15.17 -5.10
N ARG A 151 18.58 14.31 -5.53
CA ARG A 151 17.58 14.59 -6.56
C ARG A 151 16.20 14.85 -5.95
N GLU A 152 16.14 15.16 -4.66
CA GLU A 152 14.92 15.56 -3.94
C GLU A 152 13.80 14.50 -3.97
N PHE A 153 14.16 13.24 -4.13
CA PHE A 153 13.21 12.14 -3.99
C PHE A 153 12.88 11.92 -2.51
N VAL A 154 11.60 11.87 -2.21
CA VAL A 154 11.09 11.65 -0.86
C VAL A 154 9.99 10.58 -0.85
N MET A 155 9.87 9.91 0.29
CA MET A 155 8.86 8.88 0.51
C MET A 155 7.53 9.53 0.91
N VAL A 156 6.42 8.97 0.45
CA VAL A 156 5.09 9.36 0.95
C VAL A 156 4.91 8.87 2.38
N GLU A 157 4.33 9.71 3.23
CA GLU A 157 4.05 9.34 4.62
C GLU A 157 3.13 8.11 4.71
N LYS A 158 3.63 7.03 5.31
CA LYS A 158 2.99 5.70 5.37
C LYS A 158 1.51 5.76 5.79
N PHE A 159 1.19 6.56 6.79
CA PHE A 159 -0.17 6.63 7.37
C PHE A 159 -1.14 7.57 6.64
N LYS A 160 -0.63 8.47 5.77
CA LYS A 160 -1.50 9.32 4.94
C LYS A 160 -2.04 8.57 3.71
N GLY A 161 -1.23 7.67 3.17
CA GLY A 161 -1.51 6.98 1.92
C GLY A 161 -1.43 7.90 0.69
N GLN A 162 -1.32 7.28 -0.48
CA GLN A 162 -1.17 7.96 -1.75
C GLN A 162 -2.50 8.47 -2.30
N ASP A 163 -2.46 9.63 -2.95
CA ASP A 163 -3.55 10.15 -3.76
C ASP A 163 -3.54 9.61 -5.20
N GLU A 164 -4.48 10.07 -6.03
CA GLU A 164 -4.62 9.61 -7.41
C GLU A 164 -3.38 9.89 -8.29
N ALA A 165 -2.70 11.03 -8.12
CA ALA A 165 -1.56 11.39 -8.95
C ALA A 165 -0.36 10.46 -8.68
N HIS A 166 -0.07 10.23 -7.40
CA HIS A 166 0.99 9.30 -6.96
C HIS A 166 0.72 7.87 -7.44
N VAL A 167 -0.53 7.40 -7.26
CA VAL A 167 -0.94 6.04 -7.67
C VAL A 167 -0.73 5.82 -9.15
N ARG A 168 -1.08 6.80 -10.00
CA ARG A 168 -0.92 6.67 -11.44
C ARG A 168 0.55 6.58 -11.86
N LEU A 169 1.44 7.33 -11.22
CA LEU A 169 2.88 7.25 -11.48
C LEU A 169 3.46 5.89 -11.05
N ALA A 170 3.17 5.47 -9.81
CA ALA A 170 3.62 4.18 -9.29
C ALA A 170 3.13 3.00 -10.14
N LEU A 171 1.87 3.01 -10.56
CA LEU A 171 1.32 1.95 -11.41
C LEU A 171 1.95 1.91 -12.80
N LYS A 172 2.26 3.07 -13.41
CA LYS A 172 2.93 3.10 -14.70
C LYS A 172 4.31 2.44 -14.62
N GLU A 173 5.08 2.76 -13.59
CA GLU A 173 6.43 2.20 -13.44
C GLU A 173 6.39 0.70 -13.08
N LEU A 174 5.47 0.28 -12.21
CA LEU A 174 5.23 -1.15 -11.94
C LEU A 174 4.81 -1.91 -13.20
N SER A 175 3.97 -1.30 -14.04
CA SER A 175 3.55 -1.90 -15.31
C SER A 175 4.72 -2.11 -16.26
N ARG A 176 5.66 -1.15 -16.32
CA ARG A 176 6.87 -1.25 -17.14
C ARG A 176 7.78 -2.38 -16.65
N LEU A 177 7.97 -2.51 -15.32
CA LEU A 177 8.70 -3.62 -14.72
C LEU A 177 8.10 -4.98 -15.10
N HIS A 178 6.78 -5.13 -14.95
CA HIS A 178 6.11 -6.37 -15.30
C HIS A 178 6.16 -6.66 -16.82
N ALA A 179 5.93 -5.65 -17.65
CA ALA A 179 5.94 -5.78 -19.10
C ALA A 179 7.33 -6.13 -19.66
N SER A 180 8.40 -5.49 -19.16
CA SER A 180 9.76 -5.80 -19.59
C SER A 180 10.15 -7.25 -19.27
N SER A 181 9.62 -7.83 -18.19
CA SER A 181 9.83 -9.25 -17.88
C SER A 181 9.15 -10.20 -18.87
N ILE A 182 7.99 -9.82 -19.42
CA ILE A 182 7.32 -10.57 -20.50
C ILE A 182 8.15 -10.51 -21.78
N LEU A 183 8.65 -9.31 -22.13
CA LEU A 183 9.54 -9.15 -23.28
C LEU A 183 10.82 -10.00 -23.13
N LEU A 184 11.40 -10.01 -21.93
CA LEU A 184 12.58 -10.81 -21.62
C LEU A 184 12.30 -12.31 -21.76
N GLN A 185 11.19 -12.80 -21.23
CA GLN A 185 10.78 -14.20 -21.38
C GLN A 185 10.51 -14.57 -22.85
N ALA A 186 9.96 -13.65 -23.65
CA ALA A 186 9.68 -13.88 -25.07
C ALA A 186 10.94 -14.02 -25.93
N LYS A 187 12.09 -13.47 -25.50
CA LYS A 187 13.38 -13.63 -26.21
C LYS A 187 13.99 -15.02 -26.02
N ALA A 188 13.64 -15.73 -24.96
CA ALA A 188 14.13 -17.07 -24.66
C ALA A 188 12.96 -17.96 -24.20
N PRO A 189 12.02 -18.30 -25.10
CA PRO A 189 10.78 -19.00 -24.72
C PRO A 189 11.03 -20.39 -24.12
N ASP A 190 12.14 -21.03 -24.50
CA ASP A 190 12.51 -22.38 -24.02
C ASP A 190 13.21 -22.37 -22.65
N THR A 191 13.54 -21.18 -22.11
CA THR A 191 14.20 -21.03 -20.81
C THR A 191 13.33 -20.19 -19.89
N ASN A 192 12.85 -20.78 -18.79
CA ASN A 192 12.08 -20.01 -17.81
C ASN A 192 12.98 -18.95 -17.14
N LEU A 193 12.43 -17.78 -16.82
CA LEU A 193 13.18 -16.72 -16.12
C LEU A 193 13.87 -17.22 -14.84
N SER A 194 13.23 -18.10 -14.06
CA SER A 194 13.85 -18.68 -12.86
C SER A 194 15.03 -19.63 -13.15
N GLN A 195 15.07 -20.26 -14.32
CA GLN A 195 16.23 -21.07 -14.73
C GLN A 195 17.39 -20.17 -15.16
N ARG A 196 17.08 -19.06 -15.84
CA ARG A 196 18.08 -18.06 -16.23
C ARG A 196 18.63 -17.29 -15.03
N TYR A 197 17.78 -16.94 -14.07
CA TYR A 197 18.13 -16.23 -12.85
C TYR A 197 17.70 -17.05 -11.63
N PRO A 198 18.55 -17.96 -11.12
CA PRO A 198 18.20 -18.84 -9.99
C PRO A 198 17.79 -18.11 -8.71
N SER A 199 18.24 -16.87 -8.52
CA SER A 199 17.85 -16.02 -7.39
C SER A 199 16.34 -15.74 -7.35
N LEU A 200 15.62 -15.80 -8.48
CA LEU A 200 14.16 -15.61 -8.53
C LEU A 200 13.37 -16.75 -7.86
N ASP A 201 13.96 -17.94 -7.72
CA ASP A 201 13.35 -19.08 -7.02
C ASP A 201 13.75 -19.18 -5.54
N LYS A 202 14.73 -18.39 -5.10
CA LYS A 202 15.08 -18.27 -3.67
C LYS A 202 14.02 -17.44 -2.96
N ASP A 203 13.23 -18.06 -2.10
CA ASP A 203 12.14 -17.38 -1.42
C ASP A 203 11.88 -18.01 -0.05
N PHE A 204 12.02 -17.20 1.00
CA PHE A 204 11.87 -17.66 2.38
C PHE A 204 10.49 -18.26 2.65
N LEU A 205 9.47 -17.88 1.88
CA LEU A 205 8.12 -18.44 2.06
C LEU A 205 8.08 -19.93 1.78
N TYR A 206 8.96 -20.48 0.95
CA TYR A 206 9.06 -21.94 0.68
C TYR A 206 10.03 -22.67 1.62
N SER A 207 10.43 -22.05 2.74
CA SER A 207 11.24 -22.72 3.77
C SER A 207 10.52 -23.95 4.33
N THR A 208 11.29 -24.95 4.76
CA THR A 208 10.80 -26.20 5.35
C THR A 208 11.36 -26.45 6.75
N GLY A 209 10.79 -27.41 7.48
CA GLY A 209 11.24 -27.82 8.81
C GLY A 209 11.30 -26.68 9.83
N ALA A 210 12.37 -26.64 10.63
CA ALA A 210 12.56 -25.64 11.68
C ALA A 210 12.55 -24.19 11.16
N LYS A 211 12.98 -23.94 9.91
CA LYS A 211 12.91 -22.61 9.29
C LYS A 211 11.46 -22.19 9.02
N LYS A 212 10.62 -23.11 8.52
CA LYS A 212 9.17 -22.87 8.34
C LYS A 212 8.50 -22.57 9.67
N GLU A 213 8.78 -23.36 10.70
CA GLU A 213 8.20 -23.15 12.03
C GLU A 213 8.57 -21.79 12.64
N ARG A 214 9.83 -21.37 12.47
CA ARG A 214 10.28 -20.05 12.94
C ARG A 214 9.61 -18.91 12.18
N LEU A 215 9.50 -19.00 10.85
CA LEU A 215 8.75 -18.04 10.04
C LEU A 215 7.28 -18.03 10.44
N GLN A 216 6.66 -19.19 10.66
CA GLN A 216 5.25 -19.29 11.03
C GLN A 216 4.97 -18.57 12.34
N LYS A 217 5.85 -18.74 13.35
CA LYS A 217 5.77 -18.01 14.62
C LYS A 217 5.93 -16.50 14.44
N MET A 218 6.90 -16.06 13.66
CA MET A 218 7.15 -14.65 13.37
C MET A 218 5.94 -13.98 12.69
N PHE A 219 5.37 -14.63 11.69
CA PHE A 219 4.16 -14.16 11.01
C PHE A 219 2.96 -14.14 11.98
N SER A 220 2.80 -15.20 12.79
CA SER A 220 1.64 -15.35 13.68
C SER A 220 1.54 -14.22 14.71
N GLY A 221 2.67 -13.73 15.25
CA GLY A 221 2.66 -12.62 16.22
C GLY A 221 2.09 -11.31 15.65
N GLY A 222 2.25 -11.04 14.35
CA GLY A 222 1.62 -9.89 13.70
C GLY A 222 0.10 -10.02 13.58
N TYR A 223 -0.38 -11.24 13.34
CA TYR A 223 -1.80 -11.52 13.16
C TYR A 223 -2.62 -11.53 14.45
N ASP A 224 -2.02 -11.87 15.60
CA ASP A 224 -2.70 -11.75 16.90
C ASP A 224 -3.20 -10.31 17.12
N ASN A 225 -2.38 -9.30 16.79
CA ASN A 225 -2.79 -7.90 16.86
C ASN A 225 -3.88 -7.56 15.86
N ALA A 226 -3.79 -8.09 14.63
CA ALA A 226 -4.81 -7.89 13.62
C ALA A 226 -6.17 -8.48 14.06
N ILE A 227 -6.19 -9.65 14.70
CA ILE A 227 -7.41 -10.26 15.25
C ILE A 227 -8.07 -9.34 16.26
N VAL A 228 -7.29 -8.77 17.18
CA VAL A 228 -7.79 -7.80 18.19
C VAL A 228 -8.41 -6.58 17.52
N ILE A 229 -7.72 -5.99 16.53
CA ILE A 229 -8.22 -4.83 15.77
C ILE A 229 -9.50 -5.16 15.02
N LEU A 230 -9.56 -6.32 14.37
CA LEU A 230 -10.74 -6.76 13.64
C LEU A 230 -11.94 -6.91 14.58
N LYS A 231 -11.75 -7.50 15.76
CA LYS A 231 -12.82 -7.62 16.76
C LYS A 231 -13.29 -6.25 17.27
N SER A 232 -12.36 -5.33 17.56
CA SER A 232 -12.73 -3.98 18.04
C SER A 232 -13.42 -3.12 16.97
N CYS A 233 -13.18 -3.42 15.69
CA CYS A 233 -13.87 -2.82 14.55
C CYS A 233 -15.15 -3.58 14.12
N GLU A 234 -15.67 -4.47 14.97
CA GLU A 234 -16.87 -5.29 14.72
C GLU A 234 -16.76 -6.17 13.45
N ARG A 235 -15.54 -6.56 13.06
CA ARG A 235 -15.25 -7.46 11.92
C ARG A 235 -15.05 -8.89 12.38
N HIS A 236 -15.98 -9.41 13.19
CA HIS A 236 -15.89 -10.74 13.81
C HIS A 236 -15.71 -11.88 12.82
N THR A 237 -16.34 -11.81 11.64
CA THR A 237 -16.20 -12.85 10.60
C THR A 237 -14.77 -12.93 10.05
N ALA A 238 -14.13 -11.78 9.86
CA ALA A 238 -12.74 -11.72 9.40
C ALA A 238 -11.77 -12.17 10.51
N ALA A 239 -12.02 -11.76 11.76
CA ALA A 239 -11.25 -12.23 12.91
C ALA A 239 -11.32 -13.76 13.05
N ALA A 240 -12.51 -14.34 13.02
CA ALA A 240 -12.71 -15.80 13.11
C ALA A 240 -12.13 -16.55 11.90
N TRP A 241 -12.12 -15.95 10.71
CA TRP A 241 -11.41 -16.51 9.58
C TRP A 241 -9.90 -16.52 9.83
N LEU A 242 -9.32 -15.40 10.29
CA LEU A 242 -7.89 -15.31 10.55
C LEU A 242 -7.46 -16.25 11.67
N GLU A 243 -8.19 -16.32 12.79
CA GLU A 243 -7.92 -17.25 13.91
C GLU A 243 -7.85 -18.71 13.45
N ARG A 244 -8.80 -19.13 12.61
CA ARG A 244 -8.84 -20.51 12.08
C ARG A 244 -7.69 -20.83 11.12
N ASN A 245 -7.21 -19.82 10.41
CA ASN A 245 -6.20 -19.98 9.37
C ASN A 245 -4.78 -19.65 9.86
N LEU A 246 -4.64 -19.01 11.02
CA LEU A 246 -3.38 -18.58 11.59
C LEU A 246 -2.33 -19.69 11.64
N PRO A 247 -2.65 -20.94 12.07
CA PRO A 247 -1.65 -22.02 12.10
C PRO A 247 -1.04 -22.37 10.74
N ASN A 248 -1.75 -22.06 9.64
CA ASN A 248 -1.35 -22.38 8.26
C ASN A 248 -1.12 -21.12 7.42
N VAL A 249 -0.90 -19.95 8.05
CA VAL A 249 -0.84 -18.67 7.32
C VAL A 249 0.27 -18.63 6.26
N LEU A 250 1.42 -19.26 6.52
CA LEU A 250 2.48 -19.36 5.52
C LEU A 250 2.07 -20.19 4.30
N ASP A 251 1.30 -21.26 4.49
CA ASP A 251 0.83 -22.09 3.39
C ASP A 251 -0.18 -21.30 2.53
N LEU A 252 -1.02 -20.47 3.15
CA LEU A 252 -1.89 -19.54 2.42
C LEU A 252 -1.10 -18.49 1.63
N PHE A 253 0.01 -17.99 2.17
CA PHE A 253 0.89 -17.09 1.41
C PHE A 253 1.48 -17.78 0.18
N GLN A 254 1.91 -19.04 0.32
CA GLN A 254 2.48 -19.82 -0.77
C GLN A 254 1.43 -20.14 -1.86
N GLU A 255 0.22 -20.54 -1.48
CA GLU A 255 -0.90 -20.80 -2.40
C GLU A 255 -1.18 -19.56 -3.27
N HIS A 256 -1.18 -18.38 -2.65
CA HIS A 256 -1.38 -17.12 -3.37
C HIS A 256 -0.13 -16.57 -4.06
N LEU A 257 0.96 -17.34 -4.15
CA LEU A 257 2.13 -17.06 -5.00
C LEU A 257 2.21 -17.96 -6.23
N GLU A 258 1.24 -18.86 -6.42
CA GLU A 258 1.25 -19.78 -7.55
C GLU A 258 1.45 -19.07 -8.90
N LYS A 259 2.35 -19.63 -9.69
CA LYS A 259 2.79 -19.11 -10.98
C LYS A 259 1.89 -19.71 -12.07
N ILE A 260 0.66 -19.22 -12.20
CA ILE A 260 -0.33 -19.77 -13.15
C ILE A 260 -0.26 -19.00 -14.48
N PRO A 261 0.10 -19.63 -15.61
CA PRO A 261 -0.01 -18.98 -16.93
C PRO A 261 -1.45 -18.47 -17.17
N PRO A 262 -1.64 -17.31 -17.81
CA PRO A 262 -0.63 -16.43 -18.43
C PRO A 262 0.03 -15.42 -17.46
N PHE A 263 -0.27 -15.48 -16.16
CA PHE A 263 0.12 -14.49 -15.17
C PHE A 263 1.50 -14.79 -14.55
N LYS A 264 2.56 -14.64 -15.34
CA LYS A 264 3.94 -14.84 -14.89
C LYS A 264 4.80 -13.64 -15.28
N VAL A 265 5.16 -12.83 -14.29
CA VAL A 265 6.05 -11.67 -14.45
C VAL A 265 7.09 -11.66 -13.33
N ILE A 266 8.19 -10.94 -13.51
CA ILE A 266 9.07 -10.60 -12.39
C ILE A 266 8.37 -9.51 -11.57
N CYS A 267 7.88 -9.89 -10.41
CA CYS A 267 7.27 -9.00 -9.43
C CYS A 267 8.36 -8.39 -8.54
N HIS A 268 8.09 -7.18 -8.06
CA HIS A 268 8.85 -6.56 -6.98
C HIS A 268 8.72 -7.36 -5.67
N GLY A 269 7.51 -7.86 -5.37
CA GLY A 269 7.22 -8.69 -4.19
C GLY A 269 6.97 -7.91 -2.88
N ASP A 270 7.44 -6.67 -2.78
CA ASP A 270 7.20 -5.73 -1.66
C ASP A 270 6.95 -4.31 -2.18
N PHE A 271 6.04 -4.17 -3.15
CA PHE A 271 5.69 -2.86 -3.72
C PHE A 271 4.83 -2.02 -2.76
N SER A 272 5.47 -1.47 -1.72
CA SER A 272 4.87 -0.67 -0.64
C SER A 272 5.32 0.79 -0.64
N ASN A 273 4.67 1.67 0.14
CA ASN A 273 5.05 3.08 0.30
C ASN A 273 6.51 3.26 0.73
N ASN A 274 7.06 2.31 1.48
CA ASN A 274 8.44 2.36 1.95
C ASN A 274 9.47 2.14 0.83
N ASN A 275 9.02 1.63 -0.31
CA ASN A 275 9.86 1.24 -1.44
C ASN A 275 9.56 2.08 -2.70
N ILE A 276 8.81 3.17 -2.55
CA ILE A 276 8.44 4.08 -3.63
C ILE A 276 8.78 5.51 -3.19
N LEU A 277 9.68 6.14 -3.94
CA LEU A 277 10.07 7.53 -3.74
C LEU A 277 9.48 8.38 -4.86
N PHE A 278 9.13 9.62 -4.55
CA PHE A 278 8.60 10.58 -5.49
C PHE A 278 9.42 11.87 -5.48
N ARG A 279 9.56 12.47 -6.65
CA ARG A 279 10.09 13.82 -6.81
C ARG A 279 8.94 14.72 -7.25
N TYR A 280 8.90 15.94 -6.74
CA TYR A 280 7.77 16.85 -6.92
C TYR A 280 8.17 18.06 -7.77
N ASN A 281 7.19 18.66 -8.43
CA ASN A 281 7.38 19.97 -9.05
C ASN A 281 7.21 21.10 -8.01
N GLU A 282 7.42 22.35 -8.45
CA GLU A 282 7.36 23.54 -7.58
C GLU A 282 5.98 23.76 -6.92
N VAL A 283 4.89 23.24 -7.51
CA VAL A 283 3.53 23.37 -6.97
C VAL A 283 3.12 22.20 -6.06
N GLY A 284 4.01 21.22 -5.86
CA GLY A 284 3.80 20.09 -4.95
C GLY A 284 3.11 18.87 -5.58
N ASP A 285 2.97 18.81 -6.91
CA ASP A 285 2.48 17.61 -7.59
C ASP A 285 3.63 16.62 -7.84
N PRO A 286 3.38 15.29 -7.73
CA PRO A 286 4.39 14.29 -8.02
C PRO A 286 4.72 14.29 -9.52
N LEU A 287 6.01 14.37 -9.82
CA LEU A 287 6.56 14.50 -11.17
C LEU A 287 7.24 13.20 -11.63
N GLU A 288 8.07 12.62 -10.76
CA GLU A 288 8.78 11.35 -11.03
C GLU A 288 8.59 10.37 -9.88
N VAL A 289 8.69 9.09 -10.21
CA VAL A 289 8.71 7.98 -9.27
C VAL A 289 10.02 7.23 -9.38
N MET A 290 10.52 6.71 -8.27
CA MET A 290 11.64 5.79 -8.21
C MET A 290 11.27 4.60 -7.33
N ILE A 291 11.47 3.40 -7.86
CA ILE A 291 11.23 2.14 -7.15
C ILE A 291 12.56 1.67 -6.55
N ILE A 292 12.57 1.33 -5.26
CA ILE A 292 13.76 0.85 -4.55
C ILE A 292 13.50 -0.52 -3.90
N ASP A 293 14.55 -1.15 -3.39
CA ASP A 293 14.46 -2.36 -2.56
C ASP A 293 13.90 -3.62 -3.24
N GLN A 294 14.73 -4.29 -4.04
CA GLN A 294 14.35 -5.51 -4.79
C GLN A 294 14.65 -6.82 -4.05
N GLN A 295 14.77 -6.76 -2.72
CA GLN A 295 15.26 -7.85 -1.88
C GLN A 295 14.35 -9.11 -1.86
N VAL A 296 13.09 -8.96 -2.27
CA VAL A 296 12.10 -10.06 -2.33
C VAL A 296 11.55 -10.30 -3.73
N THR A 297 12.23 -9.80 -4.77
CA THR A 297 11.84 -10.00 -6.18
C THR A 297 11.65 -11.46 -6.54
N ARG A 298 10.65 -11.80 -7.35
CA ARG A 298 10.32 -13.20 -7.70
C ARG A 298 9.45 -13.26 -8.94
N VAL A 299 9.36 -14.43 -9.57
CA VAL A 299 8.34 -14.68 -10.60
C VAL A 299 7.01 -15.00 -9.93
N ALA A 300 5.99 -14.18 -10.18
CA ALA A 300 4.63 -14.38 -9.66
C ALA A 300 3.58 -13.75 -10.59
N SER A 301 2.32 -13.78 -10.16
CA SER A 301 1.24 -13.05 -10.84
C SER A 301 1.38 -11.55 -10.60
N PRO A 302 1.21 -10.68 -11.62
CA PRO A 302 1.26 -9.22 -11.42
C PRO A 302 0.23 -8.73 -10.40
N ALA A 303 -0.85 -9.51 -10.21
CA ALA A 303 -1.86 -9.22 -9.22
C ALA A 303 -1.30 -9.21 -7.79
N THR A 304 -0.21 -9.92 -7.47
CA THR A 304 0.35 -9.95 -6.11
C THR A 304 0.88 -8.59 -5.68
N ASP A 305 1.57 -7.88 -6.57
CA ASP A 305 2.06 -6.52 -6.30
C ASP A 305 0.90 -5.52 -6.31
N LEU A 306 -0.05 -5.67 -7.24
CA LEU A 306 -1.22 -4.79 -7.33
C LEU A 306 -2.11 -4.85 -6.08
N VAL A 307 -2.47 -6.06 -5.62
CA VAL A 307 -3.32 -6.21 -4.43
C VAL A 307 -2.60 -5.66 -3.20
N TYR A 308 -1.29 -5.90 -3.08
CA TYR A 308 -0.50 -5.37 -1.98
C TYR A 308 -0.50 -3.85 -2.01
N PHE A 309 -0.09 -3.24 -3.12
CA PHE A 309 -0.02 -1.79 -3.28
C PHE A 309 -1.35 -1.08 -3.00
N PHE A 310 -2.46 -1.54 -3.58
CA PHE A 310 -3.75 -0.89 -3.38
C PHE A 310 -4.21 -0.92 -1.92
N TYR A 311 -3.92 -1.99 -1.18
CA TYR A 311 -4.41 -2.13 0.19
C TYR A 311 -3.50 -1.48 1.23
N THR A 312 -2.20 -1.34 0.94
CA THR A 312 -1.22 -0.84 1.92
C THR A 312 -0.77 0.59 1.64
N CYS A 313 -0.90 1.05 0.40
CA CYS A 313 -0.35 2.34 -0.02
C CYS A 313 -1.42 3.37 -0.36
N VAL A 314 -2.56 2.93 -0.90
CA VAL A 314 -3.56 3.83 -1.47
C VAL A 314 -4.62 4.19 -0.44
N ARG A 315 -4.95 5.47 -0.36
CA ARG A 315 -6.05 5.95 0.49
C ARG A 315 -7.34 5.19 0.21
N GLY A 316 -8.02 4.77 1.28
CA GLY A 316 -9.15 3.85 1.18
C GLY A 316 -10.36 4.41 0.42
N ASP A 317 -10.61 5.72 0.51
CA ASP A 317 -11.67 6.41 -0.22
C ASP A 317 -11.36 6.49 -1.74
N ILE A 318 -10.12 6.86 -2.09
CA ILE A 318 -9.66 6.88 -3.49
C ILE A 318 -9.66 5.49 -4.09
N ARG A 319 -9.13 4.48 -3.39
CA ARG A 319 -9.15 3.09 -3.85
C ARG A 319 -10.58 2.63 -4.15
N LYS A 320 -11.52 2.83 -3.22
CA LYS A 320 -12.92 2.42 -3.42
C LYS A 320 -13.55 3.06 -4.65
N ALA A 321 -13.26 4.34 -4.89
CA ALA A 321 -13.81 5.08 -6.02
C ALA A 321 -13.14 4.73 -7.37
N LYS A 322 -11.83 4.47 -7.37
CA LYS A 322 -10.99 4.49 -8.59
C LYS A 322 -10.31 3.16 -8.93
N LEU A 323 -10.50 2.09 -8.15
CA LEU A 323 -9.81 0.81 -8.37
C LEU A 323 -9.92 0.30 -9.81
N GLN A 324 -11.10 0.42 -10.43
CA GLN A 324 -11.29 -0.04 -11.81
C GLN A 324 -10.50 0.80 -12.82
N ASP A 325 -10.42 2.11 -12.61
CA ASP A 325 -9.64 3.03 -13.44
C ASP A 325 -8.14 2.73 -13.29
N PHE A 326 -7.69 2.50 -12.06
CA PHE A 326 -6.29 2.17 -11.77
C PHE A 326 -5.85 0.84 -12.38
N LEU A 327 -6.69 -0.20 -12.34
CA LEU A 327 -6.41 -1.44 -13.07
C LEU A 327 -6.36 -1.21 -14.59
N GLY A 328 -7.16 -0.27 -15.11
CA GLY A 328 -7.08 0.17 -16.51
C GLY A 328 -5.78 0.90 -16.84
N VAL A 329 -5.28 1.77 -15.96
CA VAL A 329 -3.98 2.45 -16.13
C VAL A 329 -2.84 1.44 -16.17
N TYR A 330 -2.85 0.50 -15.23
CA TYR A 330 -1.86 -0.57 -15.21
C TYR A 330 -1.90 -1.37 -16.51
N TYR A 331 -3.09 -1.85 -16.89
CA TYR A 331 -3.24 -2.71 -18.07
C TYR A 331 -2.88 -2.01 -19.38
N SER A 332 -3.30 -0.76 -19.56
CA SER A 332 -2.98 0.02 -20.76
C SER A 332 -1.48 0.28 -20.89
N THR A 333 -0.81 0.63 -19.80
CA THR A 333 0.66 0.83 -19.80
C THR A 333 1.38 -0.49 -20.07
N PHE A 334 0.99 -1.56 -19.38
CA PHE A 334 1.56 -2.90 -19.59
C PHE A 334 1.40 -3.37 -21.03
N SER A 335 0.18 -3.29 -21.57
CA SER A 335 -0.13 -3.74 -22.94
C SER A 335 0.65 -2.95 -23.96
N SER A 336 0.70 -1.62 -23.82
CA SER A 336 1.46 -0.75 -24.73
C SER A 336 2.95 -1.12 -24.77
N VAL A 337 3.59 -1.36 -23.62
CA VAL A 337 5.00 -1.76 -23.57
C VAL A 337 5.22 -3.13 -24.24
N VAL A 338 4.34 -4.11 -23.97
CA VAL A 338 4.44 -5.45 -24.55
C VAL A 338 4.24 -5.43 -26.07
N GLU A 339 3.24 -4.69 -26.55
CA GLU A 339 2.90 -4.56 -27.98
C GLU A 339 4.01 -3.86 -28.78
N VAL A 340 4.58 -2.77 -28.25
CA VAL A 340 5.71 -2.08 -28.90
C VAL A 340 6.93 -3.01 -28.98
N GLY A 341 7.09 -3.92 -28.01
CA GLY A 341 8.10 -4.98 -28.07
C GLY A 341 7.81 -6.12 -29.05
N GLY A 342 6.72 -6.05 -29.81
CA GLY A 342 6.34 -7.05 -30.81
C GLY A 342 5.84 -8.36 -30.22
N VAL A 343 5.41 -8.35 -28.96
CA VAL A 343 4.89 -9.54 -28.26
C VAL A 343 3.37 -9.40 -28.09
N ALA A 344 2.64 -10.51 -28.24
CA ALA A 344 1.20 -10.51 -27.98
C ALA A 344 0.91 -10.32 -26.48
N VAL A 345 -0.04 -9.45 -26.14
CA VAL A 345 -0.44 -9.24 -24.75
C VAL A 345 -1.00 -10.56 -24.18
N PRO A 346 -0.44 -11.10 -23.09
CA PRO A 346 -0.72 -12.46 -22.65
C PRO A 346 -2.09 -12.64 -21.99
N PHE A 347 -2.78 -11.56 -21.64
CA PHE A 347 -4.11 -11.60 -21.01
C PHE A 347 -4.90 -10.31 -21.29
N THR A 348 -6.21 -10.37 -21.12
CA THR A 348 -7.14 -9.24 -21.23
C THR A 348 -7.27 -8.47 -19.91
N LEU A 349 -7.79 -7.24 -19.95
CA LEU A 349 -8.15 -6.48 -18.74
C LEU A 349 -9.19 -7.24 -17.87
N SER A 350 -10.10 -7.98 -18.50
CA SER A 350 -11.11 -8.77 -17.79
C SER A 350 -10.44 -9.89 -16.98
N GLU A 351 -9.52 -10.62 -17.59
CA GLU A 351 -8.77 -11.70 -16.93
C GLU A 351 -7.86 -11.16 -15.83
N LEU A 352 -7.19 -10.02 -16.05
CA LEU A 352 -6.42 -9.35 -15.00
C LEU A 352 -7.29 -8.99 -13.79
N LYS A 353 -8.51 -8.47 -14.00
CA LYS A 353 -9.44 -8.15 -12.92
C LYS A 353 -9.89 -9.40 -12.15
N GLN A 354 -10.05 -10.53 -12.84
CA GLN A 354 -10.36 -11.80 -12.19
C GLN A 354 -9.18 -12.31 -11.36
N GLU A 355 -7.98 -12.24 -11.91
CA GLU A 355 -6.76 -12.63 -11.22
C GLU A 355 -6.49 -11.74 -9.99
N TYR A 356 -6.69 -10.43 -10.12
CA TYR A 356 -6.68 -9.50 -9.00
C TYR A 356 -7.61 -9.93 -7.87
N ARG A 357 -8.86 -10.31 -8.20
CA ARG A 357 -9.85 -10.76 -7.22
C ARG A 357 -9.41 -12.06 -6.52
N LYS A 358 -8.85 -13.02 -7.27
CA LYS A 358 -8.35 -14.29 -6.71
C LYS A 358 -7.23 -14.08 -5.68
N ARG A 359 -6.42 -13.03 -5.84
CA ARG A 359 -5.28 -12.73 -4.94
C ARG A 359 -5.64 -11.81 -3.77
N MET A 360 -6.90 -11.40 -3.58
CA MET A 360 -7.27 -10.45 -2.50
C MET A 360 -7.00 -10.99 -1.09
N ILE A 361 -7.04 -12.31 -0.88
CA ILE A 361 -6.69 -12.92 0.42
C ILE A 361 -5.24 -12.58 0.78
N ARG A 362 -4.32 -12.64 -0.19
CA ARG A 362 -2.92 -12.23 0.02
C ARG A 362 -2.82 -10.78 0.49
N ALA A 363 -3.54 -9.85 -0.15
CA ALA A 363 -3.56 -8.46 0.30
C ALA A 363 -4.10 -8.31 1.72
N ALA A 364 -5.13 -9.08 2.08
CA ALA A 364 -5.66 -9.05 3.44
C ALA A 364 -4.59 -9.49 4.44
N LEU A 365 -3.93 -10.63 4.19
CA LEU A 365 -2.84 -11.13 5.03
C LEU A 365 -1.71 -10.10 5.18
N GLN A 366 -1.21 -9.57 4.06
CA GLN A 366 -0.09 -8.64 4.08
C GLN A 366 -0.44 -7.26 4.68
N ALA A 367 -1.66 -6.77 4.47
CA ALA A 367 -2.13 -5.55 5.12
C ALA A 367 -2.26 -5.74 6.65
N MET A 368 -2.67 -6.93 7.10
CA MET A 368 -2.80 -7.24 8.52
C MET A 368 -1.44 -7.31 9.24
N GLU A 369 -0.38 -7.75 8.57
CA GLU A 369 0.99 -7.65 9.10
C GLU A 369 1.42 -6.19 9.34
N ILE A 370 1.06 -5.29 8.43
CA ILE A 370 1.42 -3.87 8.52
C ILE A 370 0.63 -3.16 9.63
N LEU A 371 -0.61 -3.58 9.91
CA LEU A 371 -1.44 -3.01 10.98
C LEU A 371 -0.76 -3.10 12.36
N ARG A 372 0.11 -4.10 12.58
CA ARG A 372 0.93 -4.22 13.79
C ARG A 372 1.68 -2.93 14.11
N ASP A 373 2.21 -2.26 13.08
CA ASP A 373 3.04 -1.06 13.25
C ASP A 373 2.21 0.24 13.40
N GLY A 374 0.90 0.16 13.17
CA GLY A 374 -0.01 1.32 13.14
C GLY A 374 -0.83 1.54 14.40
N VAL A 375 -0.87 0.57 15.33
CA VAL A 375 -1.65 0.69 16.56
C VAL A 375 -0.75 1.11 17.71
N LYS A 376 -0.82 2.41 18.06
CA LYS A 376 -0.43 2.86 19.41
C LYS A 376 -1.55 2.45 20.36
N VAL A 377 -1.23 1.55 21.26
CA VAL A 377 -2.16 1.09 22.29
C VAL A 377 -2.02 2.03 23.50
N GLU A 378 -3.06 2.78 23.87
CA GLU A 378 -3.04 3.61 25.09
C GLU A 378 -3.47 2.78 26.31
N CYS A 379 -2.65 2.77 27.37
CA CYS A 379 -3.04 2.21 28.67
C CYS A 379 -3.95 3.20 29.40
N ILE A 380 -5.07 2.71 29.91
CA ILE A 380 -5.99 3.43 30.78
C ILE A 380 -6.10 2.60 32.05
N ASP A 381 -5.66 3.13 33.17
CA ASP A 381 -6.02 2.56 34.47
C ASP A 381 -7.54 2.79 34.67
N PRO A 382 -8.35 1.74 34.87
CA PRO A 382 -9.79 1.88 35.10
C PRO A 382 -10.12 2.75 36.34
N SER A 383 -9.15 2.91 37.25
CA SER A 383 -9.25 3.69 38.48
C SER A 383 -8.67 5.10 38.39
N ASP A 384 -7.85 5.43 37.38
CA ASP A 384 -7.22 6.74 37.21
C ASP A 384 -7.94 7.58 36.14
N LYS A 385 -8.70 8.59 36.57
CA LYS A 385 -9.39 9.53 35.67
C LYS A 385 -8.49 10.64 35.11
N SER A 386 -7.21 10.69 35.47
CA SER A 386 -6.32 11.83 35.17
C SER A 386 -5.47 11.69 33.89
N GLY A 387 -5.33 10.49 33.35
CA GLY A 387 -4.89 10.28 31.95
C GLY A 387 -3.43 10.61 31.62
N GLN A 388 -2.48 10.52 32.56
CA GLN A 388 -1.06 10.75 32.28
C GLN A 388 -0.19 9.53 32.60
N TYR A 389 0.39 8.93 31.56
CA TYR A 389 1.45 7.90 31.65
C TYR A 389 2.53 8.20 30.61
N GLU A 390 3.79 7.97 30.98
CA GLU A 390 4.93 8.54 30.24
C GLU A 390 5.67 7.57 29.31
N GLU A 391 5.56 6.24 29.39
CA GLU A 391 6.28 5.40 28.42
C GLU A 391 5.82 3.94 28.33
N TYR A 392 5.90 3.41 27.10
CA TYR A 392 5.68 2.01 26.78
C TYR A 392 7.02 1.29 26.65
N CYS A 393 7.17 0.15 27.31
CA CYS A 393 8.28 -0.77 27.03
C CYS A 393 7.71 -2.18 26.89
N LEU A 394 7.94 -2.81 25.73
CA LEU A 394 8.00 -4.28 25.65
C LEU A 394 9.02 -4.73 26.69
N ASP A 395 8.63 -5.64 27.58
CA ASP A 395 9.59 -6.19 28.54
C ASP A 395 10.63 -7.02 27.77
N PRO A 396 11.89 -6.56 27.66
CA PRO A 396 12.88 -7.24 26.83
C PRO A 396 13.39 -8.53 27.49
N GLN A 397 13.09 -8.77 28.76
CA GLN A 397 13.65 -9.89 29.55
C GLN A 397 12.77 -11.13 29.54
N LEU A 398 11.52 -11.03 29.09
CA LEU A 398 10.60 -12.16 29.03
C LEU A 398 10.63 -12.78 27.62
N SER A 399 10.97 -14.07 27.57
CA SER A 399 11.13 -14.84 26.32
C SER A 399 9.86 -14.93 25.46
N ASP A 400 8.71 -14.64 26.06
CA ASP A 400 7.41 -14.66 25.42
C ASP A 400 6.93 -13.21 25.25
N TYR A 401 7.05 -12.68 24.03
CA TYR A 401 6.55 -11.37 23.54
C TYR A 401 5.03 -11.16 23.66
N LYS A 402 4.38 -11.88 24.58
CA LYS A 402 2.97 -11.75 24.93
C LYS A 402 2.78 -10.82 26.13
N SER A 403 3.80 -10.59 26.94
CA SER A 403 3.64 -9.80 28.16
C SER A 403 3.86 -8.30 27.96
N TRP A 404 3.00 -7.50 28.59
CA TRP A 404 3.07 -6.03 28.55
C TRP A 404 3.12 -5.50 29.96
N THR A 405 3.98 -4.51 30.19
CA THR A 405 4.21 -3.95 31.51
C THR A 405 3.92 -2.45 31.47
N CYS A 406 2.86 -2.02 32.15
CA CYS A 406 2.52 -0.62 32.29
C CYS A 406 3.32 -0.01 33.45
N ARG A 407 3.99 1.12 33.22
CA ARG A 407 4.78 1.82 34.23
C ARG A 407 4.26 3.22 34.50
N LYS A 408 4.31 3.66 35.77
CA LYS A 408 4.04 5.04 36.20
C LYS A 408 5.23 5.50 37.03
N ALA A 409 5.86 6.61 36.64
CA ALA A 409 7.07 7.12 37.30
C ALA A 409 8.19 6.07 37.50
N GLY A 410 8.35 5.16 36.54
CA GLY A 410 9.36 4.09 36.57
C GLY A 410 8.95 2.79 37.27
N GLU A 411 7.87 2.80 38.07
CA GLU A 411 7.37 1.62 38.77
C GLU A 411 6.36 0.82 37.93
N ILE A 412 6.40 -0.51 38.04
CA ILE A 412 5.45 -1.40 37.37
C ILE A 412 4.11 -1.33 38.09
N VAL A 413 3.10 -0.80 37.41
CA VAL A 413 1.74 -0.66 37.94
C VAL A 413 0.86 -1.84 37.51
N TYR A 414 1.11 -2.40 36.32
CA TYR A 414 0.34 -3.53 35.81
C TYR A 414 1.18 -4.42 34.90
N HIS A 415 0.93 -5.73 34.94
CA HIS A 415 1.58 -6.72 34.09
C HIS A 415 0.51 -7.61 33.43
N CYS A 416 0.35 -7.52 32.12
CA CYS A 416 -0.51 -8.41 31.35
C CYS A 416 0.32 -9.55 30.75
N ARG A 417 -0.26 -10.74 30.66
CA ARG A 417 0.42 -11.89 30.01
C ARG A 417 0.19 -11.96 28.51
N ASN A 418 -0.86 -11.32 27.99
CA ASN A 418 -1.20 -11.20 26.57
C ASN A 418 -2.05 -9.95 26.30
N ASN A 419 -2.22 -9.59 25.01
CA ASN A 419 -3.02 -8.43 24.58
C ASN A 419 -4.52 -8.56 24.90
N LEU A 420 -5.08 -9.79 24.87
CA LEU A 420 -6.46 -10.03 25.26
C LEU A 420 -6.69 -9.73 26.74
N ASP A 421 -5.78 -10.16 27.62
CA ASP A 421 -5.88 -9.92 29.06
C ASP A 421 -5.96 -8.41 29.38
N CYS A 422 -5.20 -7.57 28.66
CA CYS A 422 -5.27 -6.13 28.87
C CYS A 422 -6.56 -5.50 28.30
N VAL A 423 -7.12 -6.04 27.20
CA VAL A 423 -8.41 -5.57 26.64
C VAL A 423 -9.56 -5.98 27.56
N ASP A 424 -9.59 -7.24 28.00
CA ASP A 424 -10.62 -7.79 28.88
C ASP A 424 -10.60 -7.15 30.27
N ALA A 425 -9.41 -6.74 30.75
CA ALA A 425 -9.27 -5.95 31.98
C ALA A 425 -9.67 -4.46 31.83
N GLY A 426 -10.05 -4.01 30.63
CA GLY A 426 -10.41 -2.62 30.35
C GLY A 426 -9.23 -1.65 30.35
N ILE A 427 -8.00 -2.16 30.27
CA ILE A 427 -6.75 -1.41 30.38
C ILE A 427 -6.33 -0.84 29.03
N LEU A 428 -6.72 -1.47 27.92
CA LEU A 428 -6.50 -0.92 26.58
C LEU A 428 -7.81 -0.34 26.04
N LYS A 429 -7.84 0.97 25.79
CA LYS A 429 -8.81 1.54 24.83
C LYS A 429 -8.09 1.80 23.52
N HIS A 430 -8.60 1.22 22.44
CA HIS A 430 -8.16 1.57 21.11
C HIS A 430 -8.64 2.99 20.79
N ARG A 431 -7.77 4.00 20.91
CA ARG A 431 -7.96 5.23 20.14
C ARG A 431 -7.50 4.97 18.71
N THR A 432 -8.45 4.74 17.82
CA THR A 432 -8.23 5.13 16.42
C THR A 432 -7.95 6.63 16.44
N ILE A 433 -6.80 7.08 15.96
CA ILE A 433 -6.58 8.50 15.69
C ILE A 433 -7.51 8.86 14.53
N SER A 434 -8.75 9.21 14.86
CA SER A 434 -9.57 10.09 14.04
C SER A 434 -9.14 11.51 14.38
N PRO A 435 -8.79 12.37 13.42
CA PRO A 435 -8.79 13.79 13.69
C PRO A 435 -10.25 14.16 13.98
N GLU A 436 -10.50 14.59 15.23
CA GLU A 436 -11.68 15.34 15.75
C GLU A 436 -12.14 14.75 17.08
N ASN A 437 -11.79 15.43 18.18
CA ASN A 437 -12.52 15.33 19.45
C ASN A 437 -12.23 16.58 20.28
N THR A 438 -13.16 17.53 20.26
CA THR A 438 -13.24 18.67 21.18
C THR A 438 -14.58 18.55 21.93
N ASP A 439 -14.55 18.30 23.24
CA ASP A 439 -15.76 18.11 24.08
C ASP A 439 -16.18 19.45 24.68
N CYS A 440 -17.24 20.07 24.14
CA CYS A 440 -17.85 21.29 24.70
C CYS A 440 -19.07 20.90 25.54
N ARG A 441 -18.90 20.79 26.87
CA ARG A 441 -20.03 20.52 27.76
C ARG A 441 -20.76 21.82 28.12
N GLY A 442 -22.07 21.87 27.84
CA GLY A 442 -22.95 22.94 28.33
C GLY A 442 -23.85 23.61 27.29
N ILE A 443 -23.84 23.18 26.02
CA ILE A 443 -24.82 23.66 25.04
C ILE A 443 -26.13 22.87 25.26
N PRO A 444 -27.25 23.49 25.67
CA PRO A 444 -28.52 22.79 25.78
C PRO A 444 -28.95 22.29 24.40
N VAL A 445 -29.26 20.99 24.30
CA VAL A 445 -29.85 20.40 23.10
C VAL A 445 -31.33 20.80 23.06
N GLY A 446 -31.63 21.96 22.48
CA GLY A 446 -33.01 22.46 22.31
C GLY A 446 -33.07 23.89 21.77
N ASN A 447 -34.07 24.13 20.91
CA ASN A 447 -34.53 25.37 20.23
C ASN A 447 -33.51 26.53 20.02
N PRO A 448 -33.20 26.96 18.77
CA PRO A 448 -32.07 27.86 18.44
C PRO A 448 -32.14 29.30 18.97
N SER A 449 -33.23 29.71 19.61
CA SER A 449 -33.51 31.12 19.92
C SER A 449 -32.88 31.64 21.21
N ASN A 450 -32.13 30.84 21.99
CA ASN A 450 -31.53 31.25 23.27
C ASN A 450 -30.04 30.88 23.46
N ILE A 451 -29.24 30.82 22.38
CA ILE A 451 -27.79 30.48 22.45
C ILE A 451 -26.94 31.76 22.52
N SER A 452 -27.25 32.70 23.40
CA SER A 452 -26.39 33.86 23.67
C SER A 452 -25.76 33.73 25.05
N GLY A 453 -24.43 33.77 25.14
CA GLY A 453 -23.72 33.63 26.41
C GLY A 453 -22.23 33.32 26.25
N THR A 454 -21.54 33.33 27.38
CA THR A 454 -20.13 32.98 27.52
C THR A 454 -20.00 31.49 27.85
N TYR A 455 -19.32 30.73 27.00
CA TYR A 455 -19.12 29.29 27.20
C TYR A 455 -17.66 29.01 27.55
N ASN A 456 -17.45 28.29 28.65
CA ASN A 456 -16.14 27.84 29.10
C ASN A 456 -15.89 26.43 28.58
N CYS A 457 -14.86 26.27 27.75
CA CYS A 457 -14.46 25.01 27.15
C CYS A 457 -13.08 24.59 27.67
N THR A 458 -12.85 23.29 27.73
CA THR A 458 -11.56 22.74 28.16
C THR A 458 -10.92 21.98 27.00
N SER A 459 -9.66 22.31 26.71
CA SER A 459 -8.82 21.59 25.75
C SER A 459 -7.60 20.98 26.46
N PRO A 460 -6.86 20.06 25.80
CA PRO A 460 -5.57 19.57 26.30
C PRO A 460 -4.53 20.68 26.51
N HIS A 461 -4.73 21.87 25.94
CA HIS A 461 -3.85 23.03 26.07
C HIS A 461 -4.33 24.07 27.10
N GLY A 462 -5.39 23.76 27.84
CA GLY A 462 -5.93 24.61 28.91
C GLY A 462 -7.39 25.03 28.69
N PRO A 463 -8.02 25.62 29.72
CA PRO A 463 -9.36 26.19 29.61
C PRO A 463 -9.32 27.43 28.72
N PHE A 464 -10.32 27.55 27.85
CA PHE A 464 -10.52 28.75 27.05
C PHE A 464 -12.01 29.11 27.06
N THR A 465 -12.28 30.39 26.92
CA THR A 465 -13.63 30.94 26.99
C THR A 465 -13.97 31.56 25.66
N PHE A 466 -15.14 31.27 25.11
CA PHE A 466 -15.63 31.96 23.91
C PHE A 466 -17.02 32.55 24.15
N ASN A 467 -17.22 33.77 23.67
CA ASN A 467 -18.46 34.52 23.82
C ASN A 467 -19.29 34.42 22.54
N VAL A 468 -20.56 34.06 22.66
CA VAL A 468 -21.54 34.20 21.57
C VAL A 468 -22.27 35.54 21.76
N PRO A 469 -22.03 36.55 20.90
CA PRO A 469 -22.66 37.86 21.05
C PRO A 469 -24.15 37.81 20.70
N LEU A 470 -24.95 38.67 21.36
CA LEU A 470 -26.33 38.96 20.98
C LEU A 470 -26.34 39.57 19.57
N CYS A 471 -26.97 38.90 18.60
CA CYS A 471 -27.34 39.54 17.34
C CYS A 471 -28.44 40.57 17.63
N SER A 472 -28.04 41.82 17.83
CA SER A 472 -28.92 42.96 17.58
C SER A 472 -28.87 43.28 16.09
N GLU A 473 -30.05 43.54 15.55
CA GLU A 473 -30.35 43.76 14.15
C GLU A 473 -29.46 44.85 13.53
N THR A 474 -28.78 44.56 12.42
CA THR A 474 -28.94 45.22 11.09
C THR A 474 -27.70 45.07 10.19
N ASN A 475 -27.99 44.63 8.95
CA ASN A 475 -27.36 44.93 7.66
C ASN A 475 -25.82 44.89 7.51
N ASP A 476 -25.29 43.84 6.89
CA ASP A 476 -25.04 43.80 5.44
C ASP A 476 -24.37 42.48 5.04
N ALA A 477 -24.54 42.11 3.76
CA ALA A 477 -23.89 41.00 3.02
C ALA A 477 -24.48 39.57 3.15
N TYR A 478 -25.51 39.33 2.31
CA TYR A 478 -25.69 38.14 1.44
C TYR A 478 -25.84 36.74 2.11
N PRO A 479 -26.36 35.72 1.38
CA PRO A 479 -27.48 34.86 1.72
C PRO A 479 -26.99 33.40 1.91
N TRP A 480 -27.89 32.41 2.01
CA TRP A 480 -27.67 30.95 1.82
C TRP A 480 -27.78 29.98 3.00
N ILE A 481 -28.25 30.37 4.18
CA ILE A 481 -28.44 29.34 5.25
C ILE A 481 -29.91 28.96 5.48
N VAL A 482 -30.87 29.76 5.01
CA VAL A 482 -32.31 29.41 5.10
C VAL A 482 -32.84 28.67 3.85
N ALA A 483 -32.05 28.57 2.77
CA ALA A 483 -32.39 27.73 1.61
C ALA A 483 -31.83 26.29 1.68
N GLY A 484 -31.05 25.95 2.72
CA GLY A 484 -30.37 24.66 2.83
C GLY A 484 -31.29 23.48 3.21
N ILE A 485 -32.38 23.73 3.93
CA ILE A 485 -33.25 22.65 4.44
C ILE A 485 -34.40 22.32 3.47
N VAL A 486 -34.80 23.25 2.60
CA VAL A 486 -35.71 22.96 1.47
C VAL A 486 -34.93 22.50 0.22
N GLY A 487 -33.65 22.86 0.11
CA GLY A 487 -32.76 22.45 -0.99
C GLY A 487 -32.45 20.95 -1.02
N LEU A 488 -32.33 20.26 0.11
CA LEU A 488 -31.98 18.84 0.15
C LEU A 488 -33.07 17.92 -0.43
N GLY A 489 -34.36 18.28 -0.28
CA GLY A 489 -35.47 17.55 -0.91
C GLY A 489 -35.51 17.74 -2.43
N ILE A 490 -35.20 18.94 -2.91
CA ILE A 490 -35.18 19.27 -4.35
C ILE A 490 -33.91 18.71 -5.01
N VAL A 491 -32.76 18.69 -4.33
CA VAL A 491 -31.51 18.08 -4.85
C VAL A 491 -31.64 16.57 -4.95
N VAL A 492 -32.28 15.89 -3.99
CA VAL A 492 -32.55 14.44 -4.10
C VAL A 492 -33.58 14.15 -5.20
N GLY A 493 -34.61 14.99 -5.35
CA GLY A 493 -35.56 14.91 -6.47
C GLY A 493 -34.93 15.16 -7.84
N ILE A 494 -34.04 16.14 -7.96
CA ILE A 494 -33.30 16.48 -9.19
C ILE A 494 -32.23 15.42 -9.49
N LEU A 495 -31.58 14.84 -8.48
CA LEU A 495 -30.62 13.75 -8.67
C LEU A 495 -31.30 12.45 -9.09
N LEU A 496 -32.47 12.12 -8.52
CA LEU A 496 -33.29 10.99 -8.97
C LEU A 496 -33.88 11.23 -10.37
N TRP A 497 -34.28 12.46 -10.71
CA TRP A 497 -34.71 12.83 -12.06
C TRP A 497 -33.55 12.87 -13.07
N ARG A 498 -32.33 13.29 -12.67
CA ARG A 498 -31.11 13.23 -13.49
C ARG A 498 -30.61 11.80 -13.68
N PHE A 499 -30.77 10.92 -12.69
CA PHE A 499 -30.49 9.49 -12.82
C PHE A 499 -31.50 8.79 -13.74
N TYR A 500 -32.78 9.21 -13.72
CA TYR A 500 -33.81 8.71 -14.63
C TYR A 500 -33.67 9.26 -16.06
N ARG A 501 -33.27 10.53 -16.23
CA ARG A 501 -33.03 11.18 -17.53
C ARG A 501 -31.72 10.70 -18.20
N SER A 502 -30.69 10.39 -17.41
CA SER A 502 -29.42 9.82 -17.89
C SER A 502 -29.58 8.41 -18.48
N ARG A 503 -30.59 7.64 -18.04
CA ARG A 503 -30.96 6.35 -18.66
C ARG A 503 -31.96 6.44 -19.82
N CYS A 504 -32.47 7.62 -20.15
CA CYS A 504 -33.43 7.83 -21.25
C CYS A 504 -32.91 8.71 -22.41
N GLN A 505 -31.63 9.08 -22.44
CA GLN A 505 -31.00 9.73 -23.60
C GLN A 505 -29.83 8.93 -24.15
N SER A 506 -30.15 7.74 -24.63
CA SER A 506 -29.49 7.13 -25.79
C SER A 506 -30.51 6.92 -26.90
N TYR A 507 -31.32 7.93 -27.21
CA TYR A 507 -32.09 8.01 -28.46
C TYR A 507 -32.41 9.48 -28.77
N LYS A 508 -31.59 10.08 -29.63
CA LYS A 508 -31.98 10.88 -30.81
C LYS A 508 -30.78 11.70 -31.31
N VAL A 509 -30.12 11.20 -32.35
CA VAL A 509 -29.61 12.07 -33.42
C VAL A 509 -30.68 12.07 -34.50
N THR A 510 -31.24 13.24 -34.74
CA THR A 510 -31.89 13.61 -35.99
C THR A 510 -30.86 13.57 -37.11
N ASN A 511 -31.14 12.88 -38.21
CA ASN A 511 -30.71 13.36 -39.52
C ASN A 511 -31.81 13.13 -40.54
N ASN A 512 -32.21 14.23 -41.17
CA ASN A 512 -32.85 14.24 -42.48
C ASN A 512 -32.01 13.41 -43.45
N LEU A 513 -32.64 12.46 -44.14
CA LEU A 513 -32.37 12.13 -45.53
C LEU A 513 -33.56 11.32 -46.02
N CYS A 514 -34.48 12.04 -46.66
CA CYS A 514 -35.52 11.50 -47.51
C CYS A 514 -34.98 11.65 -48.94
N SER A 515 -34.66 10.56 -49.63
CA SER A 515 -34.81 10.41 -51.08
C SER A 515 -34.19 9.10 -51.61
N GLN A 516 -35.06 8.33 -52.29
CA GLN A 516 -34.78 7.47 -53.46
C GLN A 516 -34.24 6.04 -53.21
N THR A 517 -35.12 5.02 -53.38
CA THR A 517 -35.17 4.00 -54.48
C THR A 517 -34.22 2.82 -54.22
N ASP A 518 -34.53 1.53 -54.33
CA ASP A 518 -35.70 0.69 -54.65
C ASP A 518 -35.35 -0.75 -54.13
N PRO A 519 -36.28 -1.71 -54.09
CA PRO A 519 -36.14 -3.03 -53.44
C PRO A 519 -35.66 -4.12 -54.40
N GLU A 520 -34.93 -5.15 -53.94
CA GLU A 520 -34.98 -6.50 -54.55
C GLU A 520 -34.15 -7.56 -53.77
N ASN A 521 -34.71 -8.78 -53.75
CA ASN A 521 -34.14 -10.10 -53.39
C ASN A 521 -34.11 -10.49 -51.89
N PHE A 522 -35.04 -11.31 -51.36
CA PHE A 522 -35.18 -12.80 -51.46
C PHE A 522 -33.85 -13.52 -51.11
N GLU A 523 -33.72 -14.37 -50.09
CA GLU A 523 -34.45 -15.62 -49.80
C GLU A 523 -34.36 -16.05 -48.32
N LEU A 524 -35.40 -16.73 -47.85
CA LEU A 524 -35.45 -17.56 -46.63
C LEU A 524 -35.17 -19.01 -47.03
N GLU A 525 -34.44 -19.78 -46.21
CA GLU A 525 -34.57 -21.23 -46.05
C GLU A 525 -33.90 -21.73 -44.73
N PRO A 526 -34.27 -22.91 -44.19
CA PRO A 526 -34.65 -23.06 -42.77
C PRO A 526 -33.90 -24.16 -41.96
N MET A 527 -34.35 -24.35 -40.70
CA MET A 527 -34.10 -25.47 -39.75
C MET A 527 -32.77 -25.37 -38.95
N ASP A 528 -32.67 -25.70 -37.66
CA ASP A 528 -33.47 -26.58 -36.80
C ASP A 528 -33.15 -26.39 -35.30
N ALA A 529 -33.99 -27.01 -34.45
CA ALA A 529 -33.73 -27.52 -33.09
C ALA A 529 -33.87 -26.62 -31.82
N ASN A 530 -34.96 -26.90 -31.10
CA ASN A 530 -35.06 -27.08 -29.64
C ASN A 530 -34.58 -25.96 -28.68
N ALA A 531 -35.54 -25.14 -28.25
CA ALA A 531 -35.50 -24.54 -26.92
C ALA A 531 -36.92 -24.28 -26.38
N ASN A 532 -37.45 -25.20 -25.57
CA ASN A 532 -38.65 -24.98 -24.75
C ASN A 532 -38.37 -25.43 -23.32
N ASN A 533 -38.01 -24.49 -22.44
CA ASN A 533 -38.44 -24.43 -21.02
C ASN A 533 -37.84 -23.23 -20.23
N HIS A 534 -37.81 -22.03 -20.80
CA HIS A 534 -37.43 -20.83 -20.03
C HIS A 534 -38.36 -19.62 -20.20
N ASP A 535 -39.36 -19.69 -21.08
CA ASP A 535 -40.16 -18.52 -21.48
C ASP A 535 -41.52 -18.38 -20.75
N LEU A 536 -41.79 -19.28 -19.79
CA LEU A 536 -42.99 -19.24 -18.92
C LEU A 536 -42.73 -18.67 -17.52
N GLN A 537 -41.48 -18.56 -17.06
CA GLN A 537 -41.15 -17.87 -15.80
C GLN A 537 -40.98 -16.34 -15.97
N LEU A 538 -40.60 -15.87 -17.16
CA LEU A 538 -40.41 -14.44 -17.45
C LEU A 538 -41.71 -13.64 -17.66
N LYS A 539 -42.85 -14.31 -17.83
CA LYS A 539 -44.17 -13.66 -17.97
C LYS A 539 -44.90 -13.43 -16.63
N GLN A 540 -44.53 -14.11 -15.54
CA GLN A 540 -45.10 -13.84 -14.21
C GLN A 540 -44.39 -12.70 -13.47
N GLU A 541 -43.08 -12.54 -13.64
CA GLU A 541 -42.30 -11.47 -12.97
C GLU A 541 -42.56 -10.06 -13.54
N ASN A 542 -43.03 -9.95 -14.79
CA ASN A 542 -43.35 -8.66 -15.41
C ASN A 542 -44.68 -8.03 -14.94
N SER A 543 -45.52 -8.77 -14.20
CA SER A 543 -46.73 -8.20 -13.59
C SER A 543 -46.47 -7.50 -12.24
N ALA A 544 -45.40 -7.90 -11.53
CA ALA A 544 -45.00 -7.32 -10.25
C ALA A 544 -44.33 -5.95 -10.41
N CYS A 545 -43.60 -5.72 -11.51
CA CYS A 545 -42.92 -4.45 -11.78
C CYS A 545 -43.87 -3.31 -12.20
N ARG A 546 -45.07 -3.58 -12.71
CA ARG A 546 -46.00 -2.52 -13.17
C ARG A 546 -46.85 -1.90 -12.05
N ASN A 547 -46.92 -2.50 -10.85
CA ASN A 547 -47.79 -2.04 -9.76
C ASN A 547 -47.04 -1.52 -8.52
N TRP A 548 -45.71 -1.56 -8.51
CA TRP A 548 -44.88 -1.05 -7.41
C TRP A 548 -45.05 0.46 -7.14
N PRO A 549 -45.17 1.34 -8.16
CA PRO A 549 -45.33 2.78 -7.93
C PRO A 549 -46.65 3.16 -7.23
N LYS A 550 -47.74 2.43 -7.50
CA LYS A 550 -49.05 2.70 -6.89
C LYS A 550 -49.13 2.27 -5.42
N ARG A 551 -48.43 1.19 -5.04
CA ARG A 551 -48.37 0.71 -3.65
C ARG A 551 -47.48 1.59 -2.78
N PHE A 552 -46.34 2.05 -3.31
CA PHE A 552 -45.44 2.96 -2.60
C PHE A 552 -46.08 4.33 -2.32
N TYR A 553 -46.82 4.87 -3.30
CA TYR A 553 -47.53 6.16 -3.14
C TYR A 553 -48.70 6.07 -2.15
N ALA A 554 -49.44 4.96 -2.13
CA ALA A 554 -50.52 4.74 -1.17
C ALA A 554 -50.02 4.60 0.28
N SER A 555 -48.87 3.96 0.50
CA SER A 555 -48.25 3.83 1.83
C SER A 555 -47.67 5.16 2.34
N MET A 556 -47.10 5.98 1.45
CA MET A 556 -46.64 7.34 1.78
C MET A 556 -47.79 8.25 2.20
N MET A 557 -48.94 8.22 1.50
CA MET A 557 -50.10 9.05 1.85
C MET A 557 -50.80 8.60 3.15
N GLN A 558 -50.74 7.31 3.51
CA GLN A 558 -51.21 6.83 4.82
C GLN A 558 -50.32 7.25 5.99
N LEU A 559 -49.02 7.45 5.76
CA LEU A 559 -48.06 7.93 6.76
C LEU A 559 -48.20 9.44 7.02
N VAL A 560 -48.54 10.22 5.99
CA VAL A 560 -48.76 11.68 6.10
C VAL A 560 -50.09 12.02 6.80
N ASN A 561 -51.13 11.19 6.66
CA ASN A 561 -52.44 11.43 7.30
C ASN A 561 -52.57 10.89 8.74
N ARG A 562 -51.54 10.26 9.31
CA ARG A 562 -51.55 9.77 10.71
C ARG A 562 -50.71 10.63 11.67
N GLY A 563 -50.28 11.81 11.21
CA GLY A 563 -49.54 12.79 12.01
C GLY A 563 -50.20 14.17 11.97
N THR A 564 -51.41 14.27 12.53
CA THR A 564 -52.02 15.51 13.02
C THR A 564 -52.66 15.22 14.36
#